data_AF-A0A0L8LFK5-F1
#
_entry.id   AF-A0A0L8LFK5-F1
#
_cell.length_a   1.000
_cell.length_b   1.000
_cell.length_c   1.000
_cell.angle_alpha   90.00
_cell.angle_beta   90.00
_cell.angle_gamma   90.00
#
_symmetry.space_group_name_H-M   'P 1'
#
loop_
_entity.id
_entity.type
_entity.pdbx_description
1 polymer ?
#
loop_
_entity_poly.entity_id
_entity_poly.type
_entity_poly.pdbx_seq_one_letter_code
_entity_poly.pdbx_strand_id
1 'polypeptide(L)'
;MQEESGIILKPDAFRLAALINIDMGPGDPGIMLFTFVAETVEQETGSSEEGVPDWHRIDRLGELPLVEDLPWLIPTVVNETPRGAVRFIRYSYEADGSLKIEETPQNFA
;
A
#
# COMPACT_ATOMS: atom_id res chain seq x y z
N MET A 1 0.86 -12.59 -0.06
CA MET A 1 2.32 -12.60 0.25
C MET A 1 2.98 -13.94 -0.06
N GLN A 2 2.68 -15.06 0.60
CA GLN A 2 3.33 -16.36 0.25
C GLN A 2 3.08 -16.76 -1.22
N GLU A 3 1.83 -16.70 -1.68
CA GLU A 3 1.43 -17.10 -3.03
C GLU A 3 2.09 -16.25 -4.14
N GLU A 4 2.16 -14.94 -3.94
CA GLU A 4 2.63 -13.99 -4.96
C GLU A 4 4.14 -13.70 -4.89
N SER A 5 4.78 -13.91 -3.74
CA SER A 5 6.20 -13.54 -3.54
C SER A 5 7.10 -14.64 -3.00
N GLY A 6 6.54 -15.78 -2.58
CA GLY A 6 7.29 -16.85 -1.89
C GLY A 6 7.71 -16.52 -0.45
N ILE A 7 7.58 -15.27 0.00
CA ILE A 7 7.99 -14.88 1.36
C ILE A 7 7.00 -15.41 2.41
N ILE A 8 7.53 -16.12 3.40
CA ILE A 8 6.76 -16.69 4.52
C ILE A 8 7.06 -15.90 5.79
N LEU A 9 6.04 -15.20 6.30
CA LEU A 9 6.09 -14.49 7.57
C LEU A 9 4.97 -14.94 8.49
N LYS A 10 5.21 -14.84 9.80
CA LYS A 10 4.17 -15.10 10.79
C LYS A 10 3.13 -13.96 10.77
N PRO A 11 1.85 -14.24 11.08
CA PRO A 11 0.80 -13.21 11.06
C PRO A 11 1.09 -11.98 11.95
N ASP A 12 1.81 -12.15 13.06
CA ASP A 12 2.19 -11.08 14.00
C ASP A 12 3.32 -10.17 13.50
N ALA A 13 4.00 -10.55 12.41
CA ALA A 13 4.99 -9.68 11.74
C ALA A 13 4.32 -8.51 11.02
N PHE A 14 3.06 -8.68 10.59
CA PHE A 14 2.31 -7.69 9.85
C PHE A 14 1.66 -6.67 10.79
N ARG A 15 1.86 -5.38 10.50
CA ARG A 15 1.07 -4.30 11.08
C ARG A 15 0.10 -3.76 10.04
N LEU A 16 -1.15 -3.55 10.43
CA LEU A 16 -2.08 -2.75 9.63
C LEU A 16 -1.59 -1.29 9.67
N ALA A 17 -1.38 -0.69 8.50
CA ALA A 17 -0.84 0.66 8.37
C ALA A 17 -1.85 1.64 7.76
N ALA A 18 -2.73 1.16 6.88
CA ALA A 18 -3.80 1.96 6.32
C ALA A 18 -5.03 1.13 5.95
N LEU A 19 -6.18 1.81 6.01
CA LEU A 19 -7.45 1.37 5.47
C LEU A 19 -7.87 2.37 4.39
N ILE A 20 -8.01 1.89 3.17
CA ILE A 20 -8.29 2.72 2.00
C ILE A 20 -9.65 2.32 1.46
N ASN A 21 -10.57 3.29 1.38
CA ASN A 21 -11.84 3.12 0.69
C ASN A 21 -11.73 3.73 -0.70
N ILE A 22 -11.91 2.93 -1.74
CA ILE A 22 -11.83 3.36 -3.13
C ILE A 22 -13.25 3.48 -3.67
N ASP A 23 -13.63 4.71 -3.97
CA ASP A 23 -14.90 5.07 -4.58
C ASP A 23 -14.78 4.91 -6.10
N MET A 24 -15.47 3.90 -6.64
CA MET A 24 -15.48 3.58 -8.07
C MET A 24 -16.53 4.39 -8.84
N GLY A 25 -17.28 5.27 -8.16
CA GLY A 25 -18.32 6.09 -8.76
C GLY A 25 -19.70 5.43 -8.78
N PRO A 26 -20.72 6.13 -9.31
CA PRO A 26 -22.11 5.70 -9.23
C PRO A 26 -22.38 4.41 -10.02
N GLY A 27 -22.94 3.41 -9.35
CA GLY A 27 -23.36 2.15 -9.97
C GLY A 27 -22.34 1.03 -9.87
N ASP A 28 -21.10 1.32 -9.46
CA ASP A 28 -20.05 0.34 -9.26
C ASP A 28 -19.80 0.08 -7.76
N PRO A 29 -19.51 -1.16 -7.35
CA PRO A 29 -19.13 -1.45 -5.98
C PRO A 29 -17.77 -0.82 -5.66
N GLY A 30 -17.67 -0.13 -4.53
CA GLY A 30 -16.40 0.36 -4.01
C GLY A 30 -15.47 -0.78 -3.57
N ILE A 31 -14.18 -0.46 -3.41
CA ILE A 31 -13.16 -1.42 -2.95
C ILE A 31 -12.65 -0.97 -1.57
N MET A 32 -12.54 -1.92 -0.64
CA MET A 32 -11.88 -1.70 0.65
C MET A 32 -10.52 -2.40 0.64
N LEU A 33 -9.45 -1.61 0.70
CA LEU A 33 -8.08 -2.09 0.67
C LEU A 33 -7.44 -1.97 2.05
N PHE A 34 -6.91 -3.09 2.54
CA PHE A 34 -6.17 -3.19 3.80
C PHE A 34 -4.68 -3.21 3.50
N THR A 35 -3.95 -2.18 3.93
CA THR A 35 -2.51 -2.07 3.66
C THR A 35 -1.72 -2.51 4.89
N PHE A 36 -0.97 -3.60 4.75
CA PHE A 36 -0.11 -4.14 5.79
C PHE A 36 1.37 -3.88 5.48
N VAL A 37 2.16 -3.66 6.53
CA VAL A 37 3.61 -3.53 6.45
C VAL A 37 4.25 -4.62 7.31
N ALA A 38 5.28 -5.27 6.78
CA ALA A 38 6.11 -6.22 7.50
C ALA A 38 7.58 -6.02 7.13
N GLU A 39 8.48 -6.50 7.99
CA GLU A 39 9.92 -6.48 7.79
C GLU A 39 10.43 -7.91 7.75
N THR A 40 11.44 -8.18 6.93
CA THR A 40 12.07 -9.49 6.84
C THR A 40 13.56 -9.34 6.53
N VAL A 41 14.33 -10.34 6.96
CA VAL A 41 15.73 -10.52 6.53
C VAL A 41 15.84 -11.45 5.32
N GLU A 42 14.74 -12.11 4.95
CA GLU A 42 14.64 -12.95 3.76
C GLU A 42 14.83 -12.09 2.52
N GLN A 43 15.70 -12.53 1.61
CA GLN A 43 15.94 -11.83 0.35
C GLN A 43 15.48 -12.65 -0.85
N GLU A 44 15.33 -13.96 -0.71
CA GLU A 44 14.85 -14.81 -1.79
C GLU A 44 13.36 -14.56 -2.04
N THR A 45 13.03 -14.30 -3.30
CA THR A 45 11.66 -14.09 -3.78
C THR A 45 11.30 -15.15 -4.81
N GLY A 46 10.01 -15.48 -4.90
CA GLY A 46 9.44 -16.36 -5.91
C GLY A 46 8.57 -15.58 -6.89
N SER A 47 8.68 -15.88 -8.18
CA SER A 47 7.78 -15.36 -9.22
C SER A 47 6.42 -16.05 -9.17
N SER A 48 5.37 -15.33 -9.59
CA SER A 48 4.01 -15.85 -9.78
C SER A 48 3.46 -15.48 -11.16
N GLU A 49 2.21 -15.83 -11.45
CA GLU A 49 1.51 -15.37 -12.66
C GLU A 49 1.32 -13.84 -12.71
N GLU A 50 1.40 -13.18 -11.55
CA GLU A 50 1.23 -11.73 -11.39
C GLU A 50 2.54 -10.96 -11.60
N GLY A 51 3.69 -11.63 -11.57
CA GLY A 51 4.98 -11.02 -11.88
C GLY A 51 6.17 -11.59 -11.10
N VAL A 52 7.25 -10.81 -11.08
CA VAL A 52 8.50 -11.14 -10.38
C VAL A 52 8.75 -10.08 -9.31
N PRO A 53 8.78 -10.43 -8.02
CA PRO A 53 9.09 -9.48 -6.96
C PRO A 53 10.58 -9.11 -6.96
N ASP A 54 10.85 -7.80 -6.94
CA ASP A 54 12.18 -7.22 -6.85
C ASP A 54 12.31 -6.29 -5.64
N TRP A 55 13.50 -6.28 -5.04
CA TRP A 55 13.81 -5.39 -3.92
C TRP A 55 14.20 -4.00 -4.43
N HIS A 56 13.44 -2.99 -4.01
CA HIS A 56 13.69 -1.59 -4.36
C HIS A 56 13.93 -0.74 -3.11
N ARG A 57 14.75 0.31 -3.27
CA ARG A 57 14.89 1.34 -2.24
C ARG A 57 13.70 2.29 -2.26
N ILE A 58 13.15 2.59 -1.10
CA ILE A 58 12.01 3.51 -0.95
C ILE A 58 12.34 4.92 -1.46
N ASP A 59 13.58 5.38 -1.31
CA ASP A 59 14.02 6.68 -1.81
C ASP A 59 14.25 6.72 -3.33
N ARG A 60 13.97 5.63 -4.04
CA ARG A 60 14.09 5.49 -5.50
C ARG A 60 12.78 5.16 -6.20
N LEU A 61 11.64 5.22 -5.49
CA LEU A 61 10.33 4.90 -6.06
C LEU A 61 9.97 5.75 -7.29
N GLY A 62 10.40 7.01 -7.34
CA GLY A 62 10.16 7.89 -8.49
C GLY A 62 10.86 7.47 -9.79
N GLU A 63 11.75 6.48 -9.74
CA GLU A 63 12.41 5.90 -10.92
C GLU A 63 11.65 4.68 -11.46
N LEU A 64 10.63 4.20 -10.75
CA LEU A 64 9.87 3.00 -11.09
C LEU A 64 8.58 3.35 -11.82
N PRO A 65 8.08 2.47 -12.72
CA PRO A 65 6.82 2.65 -13.43
C PRO A 65 5.62 2.32 -12.52
N LEU A 66 5.45 3.09 -11.45
CA LEU A 66 4.40 2.86 -10.46
C LEU A 66 3.08 3.50 -10.90
N VAL A 67 1.97 2.92 -10.43
CA VAL A 67 0.66 3.57 -10.47
C VAL A 67 0.65 4.79 -9.54
N GLU A 68 -0.25 5.73 -9.81
CA GLU A 68 -0.20 7.11 -9.34
C GLU A 68 -0.27 7.31 -7.81
N ASP A 69 -0.81 6.35 -7.06
CA ASP A 69 -0.93 6.41 -5.59
C ASP A 69 0.35 5.94 -4.88
N LEU A 70 1.04 4.93 -5.41
CA LEU A 70 2.15 4.26 -4.73
C LEU A 70 3.34 5.15 -4.35
N PRO A 71 3.77 6.13 -5.17
CA PRO A 71 4.83 7.07 -4.79
C PRO A 71 4.53 7.84 -3.50
N TRP A 72 3.25 8.09 -3.20
CA TRP A 72 2.81 8.70 -1.95
C TRP A 72 2.52 7.64 -0.88
N LEU A 73 1.77 6.59 -1.22
CA LEU A 73 1.27 5.61 -0.24
C LEU A 73 2.42 4.86 0.44
N ILE A 74 3.42 4.39 -0.32
CA ILE A 74 4.53 3.58 0.22
C ILE A 74 5.32 4.33 1.31
N PRO A 75 5.89 5.53 1.06
CA PRO A 75 6.61 6.24 2.12
C PRO A 75 5.70 6.59 3.29
N THR A 76 4.43 6.93 3.05
CA THR A 76 3.47 7.22 4.12
C THR A 76 3.25 6.00 5.03
N VAL A 77 2.96 4.82 4.49
CA VAL A 77 2.69 3.64 5.33
C VAL A 77 3.95 3.05 5.96
N VAL A 78 5.10 3.11 5.28
CA VAL A 78 6.37 2.52 5.76
C VAL A 78 7.07 3.44 6.75
N ASN A 79 7.25 4.73 6.42
CA ASN A 79 8.09 5.65 7.20
C ASN A 79 7.29 6.58 8.12
N GLU A 80 6.09 7.01 7.72
CA GLU A 80 5.37 8.09 8.40
C GLU A 80 4.27 7.59 9.34
N THR A 81 3.69 6.41 9.09
CA THR A 81 2.70 5.80 9.98
C THR A 81 3.39 5.04 11.11
N PRO A 82 3.24 5.49 12.38
CA PRO A 82 3.87 4.82 13.51
C PRO A 82 3.34 3.39 13.69
N ARG A 83 4.17 2.52 14.28
CA ARG A 83 3.73 1.16 14.63
C ARG A 83 2.57 1.22 15.63
N GLY A 84 1.50 0.48 15.33
CA GLY A 84 0.27 0.48 16.12
C GLY A 84 -0.76 1.55 15.71
N ALA A 85 -0.42 2.41 14.75
CA ALA A 85 -1.32 3.38 14.17
C ALA A 85 -1.85 2.94 12.80
N VAL A 86 -3.04 3.42 12.43
CA VAL A 86 -3.71 3.10 11.16
C VAL A 86 -4.26 4.37 10.53
N ARG A 87 -3.83 4.67 9.29
CA ARG A 87 -4.38 5.77 8.50
C ARG A 87 -5.72 5.38 7.86
N PHE A 88 -6.66 6.32 7.81
CA PHE A 88 -7.94 6.16 7.11
C PHE A 88 -7.96 7.08 5.89
N ILE A 89 -8.00 6.47 4.72
CA ILE A 89 -7.82 7.15 3.44
C ILE A 89 -9.02 6.85 2.55
N ARG A 90 -9.41 7.84 1.73
CA ARG A 90 -10.38 7.69 0.66
C ARG A 90 -9.71 8.03 -0.66
N TYR A 91 -9.86 7.12 -1.62
CA TYR A 91 -9.54 7.34 -3.02
C TYR A 91 -10.84 7.58 -3.79
N SER A 92 -10.82 8.57 -4.65
CA SER A 92 -11.87 8.83 -5.64
C SER A 92 -11.23 9.34 -6.91
N TYR A 93 -11.92 9.22 -8.04
CA TYR A 93 -11.45 9.77 -9.31
C TYR A 93 -12.24 11.02 -9.67
N GLU A 94 -11.52 12.06 -10.09
CA GLU A 94 -12.12 13.28 -10.63
C GLU A 94 -12.63 13.03 -12.06
N ALA A 95 -13.38 14.00 -12.61
CA ALA A 95 -13.99 13.85 -13.93
C ALA A 95 -12.99 13.68 -15.08
N ASP A 96 -11.74 14.12 -14.91
CA ASP A 96 -10.64 13.93 -15.87
C ASP A 96 -9.91 12.59 -15.68
N GLY A 97 -10.35 11.76 -14.73
CA GLY A 97 -9.75 10.48 -14.39
C GLY A 97 -8.56 10.59 -13.45
N SER A 98 -8.22 11.78 -12.95
CA SER A 98 -7.13 11.92 -11.97
C SER A 98 -7.52 11.36 -10.61
N LEU A 99 -6.58 10.68 -9.95
CA LEU A 99 -6.76 10.22 -8.58
C LEU A 99 -6.79 11.40 -7.61
N LYS A 100 -7.81 11.42 -6.77
CA LYS A 100 -7.90 12.25 -5.59
C LYS A 100 -7.73 11.41 -4.33
N ILE A 101 -6.81 11.86 -3.48
CA ILE A 101 -6.49 11.25 -2.20
C ILE A 101 -6.98 12.16 -1.07
N GLU A 102 -7.89 11.66 -0.25
CA GLU A 102 -8.39 12.35 0.94
C GLU A 102 -8.03 11.53 2.17
N GLU A 103 -7.28 12.13 3.09
CA GLU A 103 -6.96 11.51 4.37
C GLU A 103 -7.74 12.18 5.51
N THR A 104 -8.25 11.39 6.44
CA THR A 104 -8.77 11.95 7.69
C THR A 104 -7.59 12.43 8.54
N PRO A 105 -7.54 13.70 8.97
CA PRO A 105 -6.46 14.20 9.81
C PRO A 105 -6.31 13.35 11.08
N GLN A 106 -5.11 12.83 11.31
CA GLN A 106 -4.78 12.09 12.53
C GLN A 106 -3.56 12.72 13.20
N ASN A 107 -3.67 12.98 14.50
CA ASN A 107 -2.53 13.36 15.31
C ASN A 107 -1.94 12.10 15.92
N PHE A 108 -0.83 11.63 15.37
CA PHE A 108 -0.01 10.64 16.05
C PHE A 108 0.82 11.37 17.11
N ALA A 109 0.58 11.05 18.38
CA ALA A 109 1.26 11.64 19.53
C ALA A 109 2.68 11.08 19.71
#